data_AF-Q56GX8-F1
#
_entry.id   AF-Q56GX8-F1
#
_cell.length_a   1.000
_cell.length_b   1.000
_cell.length_c   1.000
_cell.angle_alpha   90.00
_cell.angle_beta   90.00
_cell.angle_gamma   90.00
#
_symmetry.space_group_name_H-M   'P 1'
#
loop_
_entity.id
_entity.type
_entity.pdbx_description
1 polymer ?
#
loop_
_entity_poly.entity_id
_entity_poly.type
_entity_poly.pdbx_seq_one_letter_code
_entity_poly.pdbx_strand_id
1 'polypeptide(L)'
;IKPSEGMDEMKYDMCGAAAVYGVMRMVAELQLPINVIGVLAGCENMPGGRAYRPGDVLTTMSGQTVEVLNTDAEGRLVLCDVLTYVERFEPEAVIDVATLTGACVIALGHHITGLMANHNPLAHELIAASEQSGDRAWRLPLGDEYQEQLESNFADMANIGRSSWWGDSAGCFLSRFTRKYNWAHLDIAGTAWRSGKAKGATGRPVALLAQFLLNRAGFNGEE
;
A
#
# COMPACT_ATOMS: atom_id res chain seq x y z
N ILE A 1 -19.64 4.87 -6.22
CA ILE A 1 -19.08 6.14 -6.77
C ILE A 1 -18.87 7.10 -5.61
N LYS A 2 -17.74 7.81 -5.58
CA LYS A 2 -17.46 8.77 -4.52
C LYS A 2 -18.42 9.99 -4.60
N PRO A 3 -18.70 10.67 -3.48
CA PRO A 3 -19.36 11.98 -3.49
C PRO A 3 -18.54 13.02 -4.28
N SER A 4 -19.21 14.08 -4.77
CA SER A 4 -18.55 15.16 -5.54
C SER A 4 -17.50 15.95 -4.74
N GLU A 5 -17.71 16.07 -3.42
CA GLU A 5 -16.82 16.83 -2.55
C GLU A 5 -15.44 16.17 -2.47
N GLY A 6 -14.39 16.93 -2.80
CA GLY A 6 -13.00 16.47 -2.75
C GLY A 6 -12.61 15.44 -3.82
N MET A 7 -13.48 15.11 -4.77
CA MET A 7 -13.19 14.11 -5.81
C MET A 7 -12.00 14.50 -6.70
N ASP A 8 -11.72 15.80 -6.86
CA ASP A 8 -10.56 16.28 -7.61
C ASP A 8 -9.21 15.91 -6.96
N GLU A 9 -9.22 15.56 -5.68
CA GLU A 9 -8.04 15.07 -4.95
C GLU A 9 -7.72 13.61 -5.27
N MET A 10 -8.64 12.85 -5.87
CA MET A 10 -8.40 11.45 -6.25
C MET A 10 -7.39 11.29 -7.40
N LYS A 11 -6.97 12.39 -8.03
CA LYS A 11 -5.76 12.38 -8.88
C LYS A 11 -4.48 12.03 -8.11
N TYR A 12 -4.50 12.14 -6.78
CA TYR A 12 -3.41 11.72 -5.90
C TYR A 12 -3.47 10.22 -5.56
N ASP A 13 -4.44 9.47 -6.08
CA ASP A 13 -4.56 8.02 -5.83
C ASP A 13 -3.46 7.19 -6.54
N MET A 14 -2.59 7.85 -7.28
CA MET A 14 -1.36 7.31 -7.86
C MET A 14 -0.10 7.69 -7.07
N CYS A 15 -0.22 8.36 -5.91
CA CYS A 15 0.93 8.83 -5.14
C CYS A 15 1.84 7.71 -4.65
N GLY A 16 1.30 6.50 -4.45
CA GLY A 16 2.12 5.31 -4.17
C GLY A 16 3.10 4.99 -5.31
N ALA A 17 2.58 4.96 -6.54
CA ALA A 17 3.40 4.81 -7.75
C ALA A 17 4.36 6.00 -7.94
N ALA A 18 3.91 7.23 -7.66
CA ALA A 18 4.78 8.41 -7.71
C ALA A 18 5.96 8.32 -6.74
N ALA A 19 5.72 7.82 -5.52
CA ALA A 19 6.78 7.61 -4.54
C ALA A 19 7.76 6.53 -4.98
N VAL A 20 7.28 5.39 -5.50
CA VAL A 20 8.15 4.34 -6.07
C VAL A 20 9.02 4.90 -7.19
N TYR A 21 8.45 5.71 -8.09
CA TYR A 21 9.23 6.40 -9.14
C TYR A 21 10.31 7.32 -8.55
N GLY A 22 9.96 8.12 -7.53
CA GLY A 22 10.90 8.99 -6.83
C GLY A 22 12.05 8.23 -6.17
N VAL A 23 11.75 7.08 -5.55
CA VAL A 23 12.75 6.18 -4.96
C VAL A 23 13.67 5.60 -6.03
N MET A 24 13.13 5.11 -7.14
CA MET A 24 13.95 4.58 -8.24
C MET A 24 14.86 5.66 -8.85
N ARG A 25 14.36 6.89 -8.96
CA ARG A 25 15.15 8.05 -9.39
C ARG A 25 16.31 8.34 -8.43
N MET A 26 16.08 8.22 -7.12
CA MET A 26 17.12 8.37 -6.09
C MET A 26 18.16 7.24 -6.20
N VAL A 27 17.71 5.98 -6.23
CA VAL A 27 18.58 4.78 -6.29
C VAL A 27 19.51 4.85 -7.50
N ALA A 28 18.99 5.28 -8.65
CA ALA A 28 19.77 5.45 -9.87
C ALA A 28 20.82 6.58 -9.76
N GLU A 29 20.53 7.67 -9.03
CA GLU A 29 21.48 8.77 -8.82
C GLU A 29 22.63 8.37 -7.89
N LEU A 30 22.30 7.70 -6.78
CA LEU A 30 23.29 7.30 -5.79
C LEU A 30 24.05 6.03 -6.18
N GLN A 31 23.60 5.33 -7.24
CA GLN A 31 24.18 4.07 -7.70
C GLN A 31 24.37 3.06 -6.55
N LEU A 32 23.35 2.92 -5.71
CA LEU A 32 23.44 2.05 -4.54
C LEU A 32 23.80 0.61 -4.97
N PRO A 33 24.73 -0.08 -4.27
CA PRO A 33 25.21 -1.41 -4.64
C PRO A 33 24.21 -2.53 -4.28
N ILE A 34 22.94 -2.33 -4.59
CA ILE A 34 21.83 -3.25 -4.32
C ILE A 34 20.89 -3.34 -5.54
N ASN A 35 20.17 -4.44 -5.64
CA ASN A 35 19.16 -4.62 -6.69
C ASN A 35 17.80 -4.14 -6.18
N VAL A 36 17.16 -3.22 -6.91
CA VAL A 36 15.84 -2.69 -6.57
C VAL A 36 14.93 -2.77 -7.79
N ILE A 37 13.73 -3.31 -7.62
CA ILE A 37 12.68 -3.37 -8.65
C ILE A 37 11.53 -2.46 -8.23
N GLY A 38 11.26 -1.42 -9.01
CA GLY A 38 10.10 -0.55 -8.84
C GLY A 38 8.98 -0.93 -9.80
N VAL A 39 7.78 -1.20 -9.26
CA VAL A 39 6.58 -1.50 -10.07
C VAL A 39 5.58 -0.36 -9.96
N LEU A 40 5.13 0.15 -11.10
CA LEU A 40 4.09 1.20 -11.17
C LEU A 40 2.80 0.56 -11.68
N ALA A 41 1.89 0.23 -10.75
CA ALA A 41 0.62 -0.42 -11.06
C ALA A 41 -0.44 0.60 -11.52
N GLY A 42 -0.29 1.12 -12.74
CA GLY A 42 -1.19 2.13 -13.31
C GLY A 42 -2.56 1.55 -13.68
N CYS A 43 -3.62 2.16 -13.14
CA CYS A 43 -5.02 1.87 -13.46
C CYS A 43 -5.87 3.14 -13.32
N GLU A 44 -7.04 3.18 -13.94
CA GLU A 44 -8.05 4.22 -13.75
C GLU A 44 -9.40 3.57 -13.45
N ASN A 45 -10.07 4.01 -12.37
CA ASN A 45 -11.34 3.44 -11.91
C ASN A 45 -12.51 4.35 -12.32
N MET A 46 -13.26 3.96 -13.34
CA MET A 46 -14.34 4.76 -13.93
C MET A 46 -15.67 4.00 -13.97
N PRO A 47 -16.81 4.66 -13.66
CA PRO A 47 -18.11 4.09 -13.92
C PRO A 47 -18.39 4.04 -15.43
N GLY A 48 -19.09 2.99 -15.88
CA GLY A 48 -19.52 2.87 -17.26
C GLY A 48 -20.24 1.54 -17.51
N GLY A 49 -20.84 1.38 -18.69
CA GLY A 49 -21.58 0.15 -19.04
C GLY A 49 -20.73 -1.13 -19.13
N ARG A 50 -19.39 -1.00 -19.06
CA ARG A 50 -18.42 -2.10 -19.02
C ARG A 50 -17.63 -2.16 -17.70
N ALA A 51 -18.00 -1.34 -16.71
CA ALA A 51 -17.36 -1.38 -15.41
C ALA A 51 -17.72 -2.69 -14.68
N TYR A 52 -16.76 -3.22 -13.94
CA TYR A 52 -17.02 -4.27 -12.94
C TYR A 52 -17.95 -3.75 -11.84
N ARG A 53 -18.66 -4.66 -11.18
CA ARG A 53 -19.84 -4.34 -10.37
C ARG A 53 -19.70 -4.91 -8.96
N PRO A 54 -20.36 -4.28 -7.97
CA PRO A 54 -20.62 -4.95 -6.70
C PRO A 54 -21.34 -6.29 -6.93
N GLY A 55 -20.84 -7.36 -6.32
CA GLY A 55 -21.27 -8.74 -6.46
C GLY A 55 -20.50 -9.56 -7.50
N ASP A 56 -19.64 -8.93 -8.33
CA ASP A 56 -18.77 -9.70 -9.22
C ASP A 56 -17.74 -10.49 -8.40
N VAL A 57 -17.45 -11.73 -8.82
CA VAL A 57 -16.39 -12.57 -8.25
C VAL A 57 -15.23 -12.62 -9.24
N LEU A 58 -14.10 -12.06 -8.84
CA LEU A 58 -12.88 -11.99 -9.66
C LEU A 58 -11.96 -13.16 -9.32
N THR A 59 -11.34 -13.76 -10.35
CA THR A 59 -10.23 -14.70 -10.16
C THR A 59 -8.93 -13.94 -10.25
N THR A 60 -8.16 -13.91 -9.16
CA THR A 60 -6.86 -13.24 -9.08
C THR A 60 -5.77 -14.06 -9.79
N MET A 61 -4.62 -13.45 -10.04
CA MET A 61 -3.43 -14.14 -10.57
C MET A 61 -2.97 -15.30 -9.67
N SER A 62 -3.22 -15.21 -8.35
CA SER A 62 -2.90 -16.28 -7.41
C SER A 62 -3.82 -17.52 -7.51
N GLY A 63 -4.91 -17.41 -8.28
CA GLY A 63 -5.98 -18.41 -8.37
C GLY A 63 -7.07 -18.24 -7.31
N GLN A 64 -6.84 -17.44 -6.26
CA GLN A 64 -7.87 -17.11 -5.26
C GLN A 64 -8.98 -16.25 -5.87
N THR A 65 -10.20 -16.43 -5.38
CA THR A 65 -11.39 -15.69 -5.79
C THR A 65 -11.75 -14.58 -4.80
N VAL A 66 -12.14 -13.42 -5.33
CA VAL A 66 -12.50 -12.23 -4.55
C VAL A 66 -13.89 -11.74 -4.93
N GLU A 67 -14.80 -11.72 -3.96
CA GLU A 67 -16.11 -11.06 -4.09
C GLU A 67 -15.93 -9.54 -3.92
N VAL A 68 -16.32 -8.79 -4.96
CA VAL A 68 -16.27 -7.34 -4.94
C VAL A 68 -17.52 -6.80 -4.29
N LEU A 69 -17.47 -6.35 -3.05
CA LEU A 69 -18.61 -5.70 -2.38
C LEU A 69 -18.62 -4.18 -2.59
N ASN A 70 -17.45 -3.58 -2.83
CA ASN A 70 -17.34 -2.16 -3.16
C ASN A 70 -16.23 -1.93 -4.20
N THR A 71 -16.60 -1.35 -5.35
CA THR A 71 -15.69 -1.04 -6.46
C THR A 71 -14.79 0.18 -6.19
N ASP A 72 -14.99 0.89 -5.08
CA ASP A 72 -14.12 1.97 -4.59
C ASP A 72 -13.02 1.45 -3.63
N ALA A 73 -12.95 0.13 -3.46
CA ALA A 73 -11.85 -0.59 -2.83
C ALA A 73 -11.09 -1.36 -3.92
N GLU A 74 -10.75 -0.67 -5.00
CA GLU A 74 -10.04 -1.15 -6.19
C GLU A 74 -8.53 -1.25 -6.00
N GLY A 75 -7.94 -0.36 -5.20
CA GLY A 75 -6.47 -0.29 -5.08
C GLY A 75 -5.86 -1.64 -4.66
N ARG A 76 -6.52 -2.33 -3.73
CA ARG A 76 -6.13 -3.68 -3.28
C ARG A 76 -6.34 -4.76 -4.34
N LEU A 77 -7.33 -4.61 -5.23
CA LEU A 77 -7.61 -5.53 -6.33
C LEU A 77 -6.54 -5.44 -7.42
N VAL A 78 -5.99 -4.23 -7.64
CA VAL A 78 -4.82 -4.06 -8.51
C VAL A 78 -3.57 -4.65 -7.84
N LEU A 79 -3.36 -4.31 -6.57
CA LEU A 79 -2.14 -4.71 -5.84
C LEU A 79 -2.04 -6.22 -5.63
N CYS A 80 -3.13 -6.96 -5.40
CA CYS A 80 -3.04 -8.41 -5.15
C CYS A 80 -2.42 -9.19 -6.31
N ASP A 81 -2.75 -8.80 -7.54
CA ASP A 81 -2.18 -9.42 -8.74
C ASP A 81 -0.73 -8.97 -8.95
N VAL A 82 -0.39 -7.73 -8.63
CA VAL A 82 1.00 -7.24 -8.68
C VAL A 82 1.87 -7.94 -7.64
N LEU A 83 1.36 -8.14 -6.42
CA LEU A 83 2.02 -8.88 -5.35
C LEU A 83 2.28 -10.33 -5.77
N THR A 84 1.30 -10.97 -6.41
CA THR A 84 1.50 -12.30 -7.01
C THR A 84 2.51 -12.25 -8.17
N TYR A 85 2.46 -11.22 -9.02
CA TYR A 85 3.34 -11.07 -10.17
C TYR A 85 4.82 -10.99 -9.78
N VAL A 86 5.14 -10.25 -8.70
CA VAL A 86 6.53 -10.03 -8.26
C VAL A 86 7.18 -11.25 -7.61
N GLU A 87 6.40 -12.30 -7.29
CA GLU A 87 6.95 -13.59 -6.83
C GLU A 87 8.03 -14.13 -7.78
N ARG A 88 7.89 -13.86 -9.10
CA ARG A 88 8.84 -14.31 -10.14
C ARG A 88 10.27 -13.79 -9.97
N PHE A 89 10.46 -12.74 -9.15
CA PHE A 89 11.78 -12.13 -8.93
C PHE A 89 12.48 -12.71 -7.70
N GLU A 90 11.86 -13.66 -6.99
CA GLU A 90 12.37 -14.24 -5.75
C GLU A 90 12.83 -13.15 -4.75
N PRO A 91 11.97 -12.18 -4.43
CA PRO A 91 12.36 -10.98 -3.69
C PRO A 91 12.72 -11.33 -2.23
N GLU A 92 13.78 -10.69 -1.72
CA GLU A 92 14.12 -10.78 -0.29
C GLU A 92 13.12 -10.01 0.58
N ALA A 93 12.65 -8.85 0.11
CA ALA A 93 11.60 -8.05 0.73
C ALA A 93 10.73 -7.38 -0.33
N VAL A 94 9.42 -7.32 -0.09
CA VAL A 94 8.44 -6.62 -0.92
C VAL A 94 7.75 -5.56 -0.09
N ILE A 95 7.74 -4.32 -0.56
CA ILE A 95 7.06 -3.21 0.10
C ILE A 95 6.07 -2.61 -0.89
N ASP A 96 4.77 -2.67 -0.58
CA ASP A 96 3.78 -1.93 -1.34
C ASP A 96 3.46 -0.59 -0.68
N VAL A 97 3.15 0.40 -1.51
CA VAL A 97 2.92 1.79 -1.11
C VAL A 97 1.63 2.24 -1.78
N ALA A 98 0.62 2.59 -0.98
CA ALA A 98 -0.70 2.89 -1.53
C ALA A 98 -1.46 3.93 -0.71
N THR A 99 -2.23 4.77 -1.41
CA THR A 99 -3.21 5.70 -0.83
C THR A 99 -4.51 4.95 -0.50
N LEU A 100 -4.41 3.92 0.35
CA LEU A 100 -5.36 2.81 0.30
C LEU A 100 -6.66 3.03 1.09
N THR A 101 -6.60 3.63 2.29
CA THR A 101 -7.79 3.70 3.14
C THR A 101 -8.01 5.06 3.81
N GLY A 102 -9.26 5.54 3.77
CA GLY A 102 -9.69 6.66 4.61
C GLY A 102 -9.61 6.33 6.11
N ALA A 103 -9.68 5.04 6.47
CA ALA A 103 -9.52 4.59 7.86
C ALA A 103 -8.11 4.87 8.41
N CYS A 104 -7.06 4.76 7.60
CA CYS A 104 -5.71 5.14 8.02
C CYS A 104 -5.62 6.64 8.33
N VAL A 105 -6.34 7.49 7.58
CA VAL A 105 -6.43 8.93 7.85
C VAL A 105 -7.11 9.19 9.20
N ILE A 106 -8.18 8.46 9.51
CA ILE A 106 -8.88 8.57 10.81
C ILE A 106 -7.96 8.11 11.96
N ALA A 107 -7.20 7.04 11.77
CA ALA A 107 -6.35 6.44 12.80
C ALA A 107 -5.07 7.25 13.09
N LEU A 108 -4.36 7.70 12.05
CA LEU A 108 -3.01 8.27 12.16
C LEU A 108 -2.92 9.74 11.66
N GLY A 109 -4.02 10.29 11.15
CA GLY A 109 -4.08 11.65 10.63
C GLY A 109 -3.21 11.86 9.39
N HIS A 110 -2.74 13.09 9.22
CA HIS A 110 -1.90 13.50 8.08
C HIS A 110 -0.39 13.52 8.37
N HIS A 111 0.00 12.99 9.53
CA HIS A 111 1.36 13.15 10.05
C HIS A 111 2.19 11.87 9.93
N ILE A 112 1.58 10.71 10.09
CA ILE A 112 2.28 9.43 10.21
C ILE A 112 1.66 8.43 9.23
N THR A 113 2.50 7.74 8.47
CA THR A 113 2.10 6.68 7.52
C THR A 113 1.73 5.41 8.28
N GLY A 114 0.68 4.70 7.86
CA GLY A 114 0.32 3.40 8.43
C GLY A 114 1.23 2.30 7.88
N LEU A 115 1.80 1.48 8.76
CA LEU A 115 2.65 0.34 8.39
C LEU A 115 2.03 -0.98 8.87
N MET A 116 1.89 -1.95 7.98
CA MET A 116 1.53 -3.34 8.32
C MET A 116 2.57 -4.28 7.70
N ALA A 117 2.80 -5.44 8.29
CA ALA A 117 3.81 -6.38 7.77
C ALA A 117 3.56 -7.81 8.23
N ASN A 118 3.96 -8.78 7.41
CA ASN A 118 3.99 -10.21 7.77
C ASN A 118 5.33 -10.62 8.42
N HIS A 119 6.33 -9.73 8.43
CA HIS A 119 7.68 -10.00 8.92
C HIS A 119 8.14 -8.91 9.90
N ASN A 120 8.37 -9.28 11.16
CA ASN A 120 8.72 -8.33 12.23
C ASN A 120 10.06 -7.58 11.97
N PRO A 121 11.16 -8.24 11.55
CA PRO A 121 12.40 -7.54 11.23
C PRO A 121 12.24 -6.45 10.18
N LEU A 122 11.55 -6.76 9.06
CA LEU A 122 11.28 -5.77 8.00
C LEU A 122 10.47 -4.58 8.54
N ALA A 123 9.47 -4.83 9.39
CA ALA A 123 8.70 -3.76 10.01
C ALA A 123 9.59 -2.85 10.89
N HIS A 124 10.49 -3.44 11.68
CA HIS A 124 11.40 -2.67 12.53
C HIS A 124 12.39 -1.84 11.70
N GLU A 125 12.93 -2.40 10.62
CA GLU A 125 13.80 -1.67 9.69
C GLU A 125 13.10 -0.45 9.09
N LEU A 126 11.84 -0.60 8.66
CA LEU A 126 11.06 0.49 8.11
C LEU A 126 10.70 1.56 9.15
N ILE A 127 10.36 1.16 10.38
CA ILE A 127 10.12 2.12 11.47
C ILE A 127 11.40 2.90 11.78
N ALA A 128 12.55 2.23 11.91
CA ALA A 128 13.83 2.89 12.14
C ALA A 128 14.20 3.86 11.01
N ALA A 129 14.03 3.45 9.74
CA ALA A 129 14.26 4.32 8.59
C ALA A 129 13.31 5.53 8.57
N SER A 130 12.06 5.34 9.00
CA SER A 130 11.06 6.41 9.10
C SER A 130 11.43 7.46 10.16
N GLU A 131 12.06 7.02 11.25
CA GLU A 131 12.54 7.91 12.31
C GLU A 131 13.80 8.65 11.86
N GLN A 132 14.77 7.94 11.28
CA GLN A 132 16.02 8.51 10.76
C GLN A 132 15.78 9.58 9.68
N SER A 133 14.86 9.33 8.75
CA SER A 133 14.52 10.27 7.67
C SER A 133 13.60 11.41 8.11
N GLY A 134 12.99 11.32 9.29
CA GLY A 134 11.92 12.21 9.75
C GLY A 134 10.57 11.99 9.05
N ASP A 135 10.48 11.05 8.11
CA ASP A 135 9.25 10.66 7.42
C ASP A 135 8.58 9.47 8.13
N ARG A 136 8.02 9.74 9.30
CA ARG A 136 7.58 8.70 10.25
C ARG A 136 6.45 7.81 9.73
N ALA A 137 6.55 6.53 10.07
CA ALA A 137 5.50 5.53 9.98
C ALA A 137 5.16 4.95 11.36
N TRP A 138 3.99 4.33 11.49
CA TRP A 138 3.55 3.66 12.72
C TRP A 138 2.93 2.31 12.41
N ARG A 139 3.33 1.30 13.17
CA ARG A 139 2.88 -0.07 12.92
C ARG A 139 1.47 -0.30 13.43
N LEU A 140 0.62 -0.85 12.56
CA LEU A 140 -0.72 -1.35 12.87
C LEU A 140 -0.70 -2.89 12.85
N PRO A 141 -1.57 -3.55 13.65
CA PRO A 141 -1.61 -4.99 13.74
C PRO A 141 -2.21 -5.64 12.49
N LEU A 142 -1.80 -6.88 12.25
CA LEU A 142 -2.54 -7.86 11.44
C LEU A 142 -2.91 -9.01 12.38
N GLY A 143 -4.08 -9.60 12.21
CA GLY A 143 -4.56 -10.66 13.08
C GLY A 143 -5.71 -11.45 12.48
N ASP A 144 -5.93 -12.65 13.00
CA ASP A 144 -6.96 -13.57 12.52
C ASP A 144 -8.37 -12.98 12.73
N GLU A 145 -8.56 -12.22 13.81
CA GLU A 145 -9.83 -11.53 14.11
C GLU A 145 -10.19 -10.48 13.04
N TYR A 146 -9.19 -9.92 12.35
CA TYR A 146 -9.38 -9.02 11.22
C TYR A 146 -9.55 -9.79 9.90
N GLN A 147 -8.96 -10.98 9.78
CA GLN A 147 -9.11 -11.86 8.62
C GLN A 147 -10.54 -12.41 8.49
N GLU A 148 -11.19 -12.77 9.61
CA GLU A 148 -12.58 -13.24 9.65
C GLU A 148 -13.55 -12.20 9.07
N GLN A 149 -13.22 -10.91 9.13
CA GLN A 149 -14.07 -9.85 8.60
C GLN A 149 -14.16 -9.88 7.06
N LEU A 150 -13.20 -10.54 6.40
CA LEU A 150 -13.13 -10.69 4.94
C LEU A 150 -13.82 -11.95 4.44
N GLU A 151 -14.53 -12.70 5.29
CA GLU A 151 -15.26 -13.89 4.86
C GLU A 151 -16.38 -13.55 3.87
N SER A 152 -16.40 -14.29 2.76
CA SER A 152 -17.46 -14.31 1.77
C SER A 152 -18.15 -15.67 1.75
N ASN A 153 -19.46 -15.68 1.47
CA ASN A 153 -20.21 -16.92 1.25
C ASN A 153 -20.08 -17.44 -0.20
N PHE A 154 -19.44 -16.68 -1.10
CA PHE A 154 -19.44 -16.92 -2.54
C PHE A 154 -18.04 -17.02 -3.16
N ALA A 155 -17.03 -16.52 -2.47
CA ALA A 155 -15.63 -16.50 -2.90
C ALA A 155 -14.70 -16.81 -1.72
N ASP A 156 -13.39 -16.97 -1.98
CA ASP A 156 -12.39 -17.20 -0.92
C ASP A 156 -12.28 -16.02 0.06
N MET A 157 -12.61 -14.81 -0.40
CA MET A 157 -12.70 -13.60 0.42
C MET A 157 -13.57 -12.52 -0.24
N ALA A 158 -14.03 -11.57 0.57
CA ALA A 158 -14.56 -10.29 0.11
C ALA A 158 -13.45 -9.23 0.03
N ASN A 159 -13.59 -8.24 -0.86
CA ASN A 159 -12.60 -7.18 -1.00
C ASN A 159 -12.64 -6.13 0.14
N ILE A 160 -13.71 -6.07 0.92
CA ILE A 160 -13.83 -5.21 2.12
C ILE A 160 -14.29 -6.03 3.31
N GLY A 161 -13.96 -5.57 4.52
CA GLY A 161 -14.48 -6.15 5.75
C GLY A 161 -15.95 -5.85 5.96
N ARG A 162 -16.67 -6.73 6.67
CA ARG A 162 -18.08 -6.54 7.08
C ARG A 162 -18.34 -5.24 7.88
N SER A 163 -17.30 -4.65 8.46
CA SER A 163 -17.34 -3.35 9.14
C SER A 163 -16.34 -2.39 8.49
N SER A 164 -16.84 -1.32 7.88
CA SER A 164 -16.06 -0.33 7.12
C SER A 164 -15.08 0.51 7.94
N TRP A 165 -15.01 0.29 9.26
CA TRP A 165 -14.31 1.16 10.20
C TRP A 165 -12.84 0.78 10.43
N TRP A 166 -12.40 -0.39 9.96
CA TRP A 166 -11.06 -0.92 10.26
C TRP A 166 -10.18 -0.90 9.01
N GLY A 167 -9.22 0.04 8.95
CA GLY A 167 -8.19 0.11 7.91
C GLY A 167 -7.35 -1.16 7.82
N ASP A 168 -7.17 -1.83 8.97
CA ASP A 168 -6.44 -3.10 9.10
C ASP A 168 -7.00 -4.23 8.22
N SER A 169 -8.29 -4.18 7.86
CA SER A 169 -8.90 -5.14 6.92
C SER A 169 -8.28 -5.09 5.52
N ALA A 170 -7.78 -3.92 5.10
CA ALA A 170 -7.08 -3.77 3.82
C ALA A 170 -5.70 -4.43 3.84
N GLY A 171 -4.94 -4.24 4.92
CA GLY A 171 -3.67 -4.94 5.12
C GLY A 171 -3.85 -6.46 5.22
N CYS A 172 -4.92 -6.91 5.90
CA CYS A 172 -5.27 -8.33 5.97
C CYS A 172 -5.59 -8.92 4.60
N PHE A 173 -6.33 -8.19 3.75
CA PHE A 173 -6.59 -8.60 2.38
C PHE A 173 -5.28 -8.77 1.60
N LEU A 174 -4.40 -7.76 1.60
CA LEU A 174 -3.13 -7.81 0.89
C LEU A 174 -2.23 -8.95 1.39
N SER A 175 -2.18 -9.20 2.69
CA SER A 175 -1.35 -10.25 3.28
C SER A 175 -1.66 -11.67 2.78
N ARG A 176 -2.86 -11.91 2.25
CA ARG A 176 -3.23 -13.21 1.64
C ARG A 176 -2.47 -13.50 0.34
N PHE A 177 -1.88 -12.47 -0.28
CA PHE A 177 -1.15 -12.54 -1.55
C PHE A 177 0.38 -12.45 -1.37
N THR A 178 0.88 -12.39 -0.13
CA THR A 178 2.31 -12.12 0.16
C THR A 178 2.98 -13.21 1.00
N ARG A 179 2.38 -14.40 1.07
CA ARG A 179 2.83 -15.49 1.95
C ARG A 179 4.18 -16.10 1.57
N LYS A 180 4.69 -15.85 0.35
CA LYS A 180 5.92 -16.47 -0.17
C LYS A 180 7.19 -15.64 0.07
N TYR A 181 7.08 -14.43 0.64
CA TYR A 181 8.19 -13.52 0.85
C TYR A 181 7.96 -12.59 2.05
N ASN A 182 9.01 -11.92 2.52
CA ASN A 182 8.88 -10.89 3.55
C ASN A 182 8.19 -9.67 2.95
N TRP A 183 7.16 -9.18 3.62
CA TRP A 183 6.32 -8.13 3.08
C TRP A 183 5.91 -7.09 4.12
N ALA A 184 5.84 -5.85 3.64
CA ALA A 184 5.25 -4.72 4.35
C ALA A 184 4.36 -3.87 3.43
N HIS A 185 3.35 -3.26 4.02
CA HIS A 185 2.43 -2.33 3.38
C HIS A 185 2.50 -0.97 4.05
N LEU A 186 2.65 0.07 3.24
CA LEU A 186 2.58 1.47 3.65
C LEU A 186 1.28 2.11 3.16
N ASP A 187 0.33 2.33 4.07
CA ASP A 187 -0.87 3.13 3.80
C ASP A 187 -0.55 4.61 3.98
N ILE A 188 -0.48 5.31 2.84
CA ILE A 188 -0.07 6.71 2.74
C ILE A 188 -1.25 7.64 2.44
N ALA A 189 -2.49 7.17 2.57
CA ALA A 189 -3.69 7.96 2.28
C ALA A 189 -3.71 9.30 3.05
N GLY A 190 -3.17 9.32 4.28
CA GLY A 190 -3.10 10.53 5.09
C GLY A 190 -1.90 11.43 4.77
N THR A 191 -0.79 10.86 4.30
CA THR A 191 0.51 11.52 4.26
C THR A 191 0.94 11.96 2.86
N ALA A 192 0.33 11.40 1.81
CA ALA A 192 0.71 11.59 0.41
C ALA A 192 0.39 12.99 -0.15
N TRP A 193 -0.63 13.67 0.36
CA TRP A 193 -1.00 15.02 -0.08
C TRP A 193 -1.57 15.87 1.06
N ARG A 194 -1.75 17.16 0.77
CA ARG A 194 -2.49 18.11 1.61
C ARG A 194 -3.70 18.64 0.85
N SER A 195 -4.76 18.94 1.58
CA SER A 195 -5.96 19.62 1.06
C SER A 195 -5.94 21.12 1.44
N GLY A 196 -6.98 21.86 1.06
CA GLY A 196 -7.14 23.28 1.41
C GLY A 196 -6.23 24.22 0.60
N LYS A 197 -5.82 25.36 1.20
CA LYS A 197 -5.10 26.42 0.47
C LYS A 197 -3.72 25.99 -0.04
N ALA A 198 -3.07 25.06 0.67
CA ALA A 198 -1.77 24.50 0.30
C ALA A 198 -1.90 23.15 -0.41
N LYS A 199 -2.97 22.96 -1.21
CA LYS A 199 -3.26 21.69 -1.88
C LYS A 199 -2.10 21.27 -2.78
N GLY A 200 -1.60 20.05 -2.56
CA GLY A 200 -0.43 19.54 -3.28
C GLY A 200 0.06 18.19 -2.72
N ALA A 201 0.73 17.42 -3.56
CA ALA A 201 1.41 16.19 -3.13
C ALA A 201 2.61 16.54 -2.22
N THR A 202 2.91 15.65 -1.27
CA THR A 202 4.02 15.82 -0.32
C THR A 202 5.30 15.13 -0.78
N GLY A 203 5.20 14.12 -1.65
CA GLY A 203 6.31 13.24 -2.03
C GLY A 203 6.60 12.13 -1.00
N ARG A 204 5.83 12.03 0.09
CA ARG A 204 5.96 10.93 1.05
C ARG A 204 5.45 9.61 0.42
N PRO A 205 6.07 8.45 0.71
CA PRO A 205 7.12 8.21 1.69
C PRO A 205 8.53 8.07 1.08
N VAL A 206 8.90 8.90 0.09
CA VAL A 206 10.19 8.77 -0.62
C VAL A 206 11.38 8.81 0.34
N ALA A 207 11.36 9.68 1.36
CA ALA A 207 12.47 9.81 2.30
C ALA A 207 12.62 8.58 3.21
N LEU A 208 11.51 8.00 3.69
CA LEU A 208 11.50 6.75 4.45
C LEU A 208 12.11 5.62 3.62
N LEU A 209 11.61 5.42 2.41
CA LEU A 209 12.07 4.32 1.54
C LEU A 209 13.51 4.53 1.08
N ALA A 210 13.91 5.78 0.83
CA ALA A 210 15.29 6.10 0.51
C ALA A 210 16.23 5.73 1.67
N GLN A 211 15.89 6.11 2.90
CA GLN A 211 16.67 5.77 4.08
C GLN A 211 16.73 4.26 4.34
N PHE A 212 15.62 3.55 4.13
CA PHE A 212 15.59 2.09 4.22
C PHE A 212 16.59 1.44 3.24
N LEU A 213 16.62 1.90 1.98
CA LEU A 213 17.53 1.38 0.96
C LEU A 213 19.00 1.77 1.24
N LEU A 214 19.24 2.98 1.77
CA LEU A 214 20.58 3.40 2.23
C LEU A 214 21.09 2.46 3.32
N ASN A 215 20.27 2.16 4.33
CA ASN A 215 20.63 1.24 5.41
C ASN A 215 20.94 -0.17 4.85
N ARG A 216 20.13 -0.67 3.91
CA ARG A 216 20.37 -1.95 3.22
C ARG A 216 21.62 -1.97 2.35
N ALA A 217 22.05 -0.80 1.85
CA ALA A 217 23.30 -0.63 1.11
C ALA A 217 24.54 -0.47 2.02
N GLY A 218 24.38 -0.54 3.34
CA GLY A 218 25.49 -0.43 4.30
C GLY A 218 25.78 1.01 4.76
N PHE A 219 24.78 1.90 4.75
CA PHE A 219 24.92 3.22 5.37
C PHE A 219 25.12 3.08 6.89
N ASN A 220 26.22 3.63 7.41
CA ASN A 220 26.62 3.46 8.81
C ASN A 220 26.03 4.51 9.76
N GLY A 221 25.20 5.44 9.27
CA GLY A 221 24.93 6.70 9.97
C GLY A 221 26.15 7.63 9.87
N GLU A 222 25.97 8.94 9.89
CA GLU A 222 27.09 9.88 10.05
C GLU A 222 27.58 9.92 11.52
N GLU A 223 27.78 8.75 12.13
CA GLU A 223 28.39 8.57 13.46
C GLU A 223 29.77 7.92 13.36
#